data_AF-A0A7J6FMI1-F1
#
_entry.id   AF-A0A7J6FMI1-F1
#
_cell.length_a   1.000
_cell.length_b   1.000
_cell.length_c   1.000
_cell.angle_alpha   90.00
_cell.angle_beta   90.00
_cell.angle_gamma   90.00
#
_symmetry.space_group_name_H-M   'P 1'
#
loop_
_entity.id
_entity.type
_entity.pdbx_description
1 polymer ?
#
loop_
_entity_poly.entity_id
_entity_poly.type
_entity_poly.pdbx_seq_one_letter_code
_entity_poly.pdbx_strand_id
1 'polypeptide(L)'
;MSMPSSSSSSTTSVHVTALDGLVNVNSLFTIAVFVGLSLTTPGQQSLENRACDAGIDVAKKLLVFEVVSFSFFLFSSLVAQGLKLAINLLNSKDVDEVFKAHINLKVLRFGMMGSAVGSVMGCVFLMLSMVNVIEIRLGMLSCGSKSAVHAVTTLLVLVSSALIFYLSTAIYAFMH
;
A
#
# COMPACT_ATOMS: atom_id res chain seq x y z
N MET A 1 12.07 -33.76 -45.25
CA MET A 1 11.52 -34.37 -44.03
C MET A 1 12.31 -33.80 -42.87
N SER A 2 11.68 -32.89 -42.14
CA SER A 2 12.32 -32.03 -41.14
C SER A 2 12.58 -32.80 -39.85
N MET A 3 13.79 -32.64 -39.30
CA MET A 3 14.08 -32.90 -37.89
C MET A 3 14.17 -31.56 -37.18
N PRO A 4 13.50 -31.36 -36.04
CA PRO A 4 13.91 -30.36 -35.08
C PRO A 4 14.53 -31.06 -33.85
N SER A 5 15.82 -30.82 -33.65
CA SER A 5 16.49 -30.98 -32.37
C SER A 5 16.22 -29.74 -31.52
N SER A 6 15.63 -29.97 -30.36
CA SER A 6 15.28 -29.00 -29.34
C SER A 6 16.49 -28.45 -28.58
N SER A 7 16.26 -27.27 -28.01
CA SER A 7 16.88 -26.67 -26.82
C SER A 7 18.31 -26.15 -26.89
N SER A 8 18.44 -24.82 -26.99
CA SER A 8 19.17 -24.02 -26.00
C SER A 8 19.01 -22.52 -26.27
N SER A 9 18.86 -21.74 -25.20
CA SER A 9 18.97 -20.27 -25.12
C SER A 9 17.68 -19.45 -25.33
N SER A 10 16.69 -19.69 -24.48
CA SER A 10 15.78 -18.64 -24.04
C SER A 10 16.49 -17.75 -23.01
N THR A 11 17.24 -16.74 -23.48
CA THR A 11 17.63 -15.59 -22.67
C THR A 11 16.36 -14.82 -22.36
N THR A 12 15.72 -15.15 -21.25
CA THR A 12 14.56 -14.44 -20.73
C THR A 12 14.94 -12.99 -20.51
N SER A 13 14.28 -12.14 -21.27
CA SER A 13 14.18 -10.70 -21.17
C SER A 13 13.80 -10.28 -19.74
N VAL A 14 14.79 -10.15 -18.86
CA VAL A 14 14.67 -9.43 -17.59
C VAL A 14 15.11 -7.99 -17.83
N HIS A 15 14.35 -7.29 -18.67
CA HIS A 15 14.39 -5.84 -18.69
C HIS A 15 13.06 -5.32 -19.19
N VAL A 16 12.48 -4.41 -18.41
CA VAL A 16 11.19 -3.72 -18.62
C VAL A 16 9.92 -4.47 -18.18
N THR A 17 9.86 -4.93 -16.92
CA THR A 17 8.56 -5.20 -16.24
C THR A 17 8.49 -4.65 -14.81
N ALA A 18 9.56 -4.00 -14.32
CA ALA A 18 9.54 -3.37 -12.99
C ALA A 18 9.09 -1.89 -13.00
N LEU A 19 8.67 -1.36 -14.15
CA LEU A 19 8.08 -0.02 -14.29
C LEU A 19 6.54 -0.08 -14.40
N ASP A 20 5.99 -1.22 -14.82
CA ASP A 20 4.54 -1.43 -15.00
C ASP A 20 3.78 -1.53 -13.67
N GLY A 21 4.44 -2.09 -12.63
CA GLY A 21 3.87 -2.14 -11.29
C GLY A 21 3.60 -0.77 -10.68
N LEU A 22 4.35 0.27 -11.09
CA LEU A 22 4.30 1.60 -10.48
C LEU A 22 3.12 2.45 -10.95
N VAL A 23 2.83 2.42 -12.25
CA VAL A 23 1.69 3.15 -12.84
C VAL A 23 0.37 2.53 -12.38
N ASN A 24 0.40 1.22 -12.06
CA ASN A 24 -0.76 0.49 -11.57
C ASN A 24 -1.09 0.76 -10.10
N VAL A 25 -0.12 0.84 -9.16
CA VAL A 25 -0.45 1.11 -7.74
C VAL A 25 -1.00 2.52 -7.55
N ASN A 26 -0.42 3.51 -8.24
CA ASN A 26 -0.85 4.90 -8.13
C ASN A 26 -2.27 5.11 -8.72
N SER A 27 -2.59 4.37 -9.79
CA SER A 27 -3.92 4.38 -10.41
C SER A 27 -4.94 3.60 -9.59
N LEU A 28 -4.61 2.42 -9.06
CA LEU A 28 -5.47 1.66 -8.13
C LEU A 28 -5.78 2.47 -6.88
N PHE A 29 -4.79 3.20 -6.37
CA PHE A 29 -4.96 4.04 -5.22
C PHE A 29 -5.91 5.22 -5.52
N THR A 30 -5.76 5.87 -6.69
CA THR A 30 -6.66 6.93 -7.14
C THR A 30 -8.10 6.41 -7.34
N ILE A 31 -8.25 5.20 -7.87
CA ILE A 31 -9.56 4.53 -8.01
C ILE A 31 -10.18 4.28 -6.63
N ALA A 32 -9.40 3.83 -5.65
CA ALA A 32 -9.89 3.67 -4.28
C ALA A 32 -10.46 4.98 -3.72
N VAL A 33 -9.74 6.10 -3.87
CA VAL A 33 -10.21 7.44 -3.45
C VAL A 33 -11.52 7.83 -4.12
N PHE A 34 -11.64 7.64 -5.43
CA PHE A 34 -12.88 7.96 -6.15
C PHE A 34 -14.04 7.03 -5.76
N VAL A 35 -13.76 5.75 -5.49
CA VAL A 35 -14.74 4.80 -4.97
C VAL A 35 -15.15 5.20 -3.55
N GLY A 36 -14.23 5.53 -2.66
CA GLY A 36 -14.52 6.01 -1.31
C GLY A 36 -15.39 7.25 -1.29
N LEU A 37 -15.09 8.23 -2.15
CA LEU A 37 -15.93 9.42 -2.36
C LEU A 37 -17.34 9.05 -2.86
N SER A 38 -17.45 8.15 -3.84
CA SER A 38 -18.74 7.69 -4.38
C SER A 38 -19.59 6.99 -3.32
N LEU A 39 -18.96 6.23 -2.42
CA LEU A 39 -19.61 5.52 -1.32
C LEU A 39 -20.07 6.43 -0.18
N THR A 40 -19.49 7.61 -0.03
CA THR A 40 -19.93 8.63 0.94
C THR A 40 -21.10 9.49 0.47
N THR A 41 -21.72 9.18 -0.67
CA THR A 41 -22.91 9.90 -1.16
C THR A 41 -24.04 9.79 -0.12
N PRO A 42 -24.58 10.91 0.39
CA PRO A 42 -25.62 10.88 1.41
C PRO A 42 -26.85 10.11 0.90
N GLY A 43 -27.30 9.10 1.65
CA GLY A 43 -28.49 8.30 1.30
C GLY A 43 -28.26 6.79 1.12
N GLN A 44 -27.03 6.28 1.30
CA GLN A 44 -26.81 4.84 1.42
C GLN A 44 -27.37 4.35 2.76
N GLN A 45 -28.48 3.63 2.73
CA GLN A 45 -29.09 3.01 3.92
C GLN A 45 -28.27 1.77 4.30
N SER A 46 -27.85 1.67 5.56
CA SER A 46 -27.29 0.42 6.10
C SER A 46 -28.29 -0.74 5.93
N LEU A 47 -27.78 -1.96 5.75
CA LEU A 47 -28.57 -3.19 5.68
C LEU A 47 -29.27 -3.55 7.01
N GLU A 48 -29.03 -2.78 8.09
CA GLU A 48 -29.57 -3.00 9.43
C GLU A 48 -30.67 -1.98 9.82
N ASN A 49 -31.38 -2.25 10.92
CA ASN A 49 -32.49 -1.40 11.42
C ASN A 49 -32.05 0.08 11.59
N ARG A 50 -32.93 1.05 11.28
CA ARG A 50 -32.63 2.51 11.25
C ARG A 50 -31.95 3.07 12.52
N ALA A 51 -32.04 2.38 13.65
CA ALA A 51 -31.40 2.77 14.91
C ALA A 51 -29.87 2.61 14.91
N CYS A 52 -29.30 1.82 13.99
CA CYS A 52 -27.87 1.49 13.95
C CYS A 52 -27.18 1.91 12.65
N ASP A 53 -27.77 2.87 11.93
CA ASP A 53 -27.18 3.45 10.72
C ASP A 53 -25.94 4.28 11.07
N ALA A 54 -24.90 4.18 10.25
CA ALA A 54 -23.69 4.97 10.47
C ALA A 54 -23.96 6.44 10.17
N GLY A 55 -23.63 7.30 11.13
CA GLY A 55 -23.83 8.74 10.97
C GLY A 55 -22.89 9.38 9.95
N ILE A 56 -23.23 10.61 9.55
CA ILE A 56 -22.41 11.46 8.66
C ILE A 56 -20.98 11.67 9.20
N ASP A 57 -20.76 11.55 10.51
CA ASP A 57 -19.44 11.63 11.12
C ASP A 57 -18.51 10.50 10.64
N VAL A 58 -19.01 9.27 10.52
CA VAL A 58 -18.24 8.10 10.06
C VAL A 58 -17.84 8.28 8.59
N ALA A 59 -18.73 8.79 7.76
CA ALA A 59 -18.43 9.13 6.36
C ALA A 59 -17.35 10.23 6.25
N LYS A 60 -17.40 11.25 7.09
CA LYS A 60 -16.35 12.28 7.12
C LYS A 60 -15.00 11.71 7.55
N LYS A 61 -14.99 10.82 8.56
CA LYS A 61 -13.78 10.15 9.04
C LYS A 61 -13.18 9.23 7.99
N LEU A 62 -14.01 8.50 7.25
CA LEU A 62 -13.61 7.69 6.09
C LEU A 62 -12.79 8.54 5.11
N LEU A 63 -13.33 9.67 4.65
CA LEU A 63 -12.62 10.54 3.69
C LEU A 63 -11.29 11.06 4.22
N VAL A 64 -11.26 11.47 5.49
CA VAL A 64 -10.02 11.97 6.11
C VAL A 64 -8.97 10.86 6.17
N PHE A 65 -9.34 9.65 6.64
CA PHE A 65 -8.39 8.54 6.72
C PHE A 65 -7.91 8.09 5.35
N GLU A 66 -8.78 8.11 4.35
CA GLU A 66 -8.42 7.80 2.98
C GLU A 66 -7.42 8.80 2.40
N VAL A 67 -7.70 10.11 2.47
CA VAL A 67 -6.78 11.16 1.97
C VAL A 67 -5.44 11.15 2.72
N VAL A 68 -5.46 10.88 4.03
CA VAL A 68 -4.24 10.77 4.82
C VAL A 68 -3.44 9.54 4.41
N SER A 69 -4.09 8.38 4.27
CA SER A 69 -3.43 7.15 3.80
C SER A 69 -2.83 7.33 2.40
N PHE A 70 -3.56 8.00 1.49
CA PHE A 70 -3.10 8.37 0.14
C PHE A 70 -1.77 9.10 0.21
N SER A 71 -1.72 10.13 1.04
CA SER A 71 -0.55 11.00 1.17
C SER A 71 0.67 10.20 1.64
N PHE A 72 0.48 9.28 2.60
CA PHE A 72 1.56 8.43 3.09
C PHE A 72 2.03 7.39 2.05
N PHE A 73 1.12 6.77 1.30
CA PHE A 73 1.49 5.83 0.24
C PHE A 73 2.15 6.51 -0.95
N LEU A 74 1.67 7.70 -1.34
CA LEU A 74 2.35 8.54 -2.33
C LEU A 74 3.74 8.90 -1.87
N PHE A 75 3.88 9.39 -0.65
CA PHE A 75 5.17 9.75 -0.08
C PHE A 75 6.13 8.55 -0.10
N SER A 76 5.67 7.40 0.41
CA SER A 76 6.44 6.15 0.42
C SER A 76 6.88 5.73 -0.98
N SER A 77 5.98 5.80 -1.96
CA SER A 77 6.25 5.47 -3.36
C SER A 77 7.22 6.45 -4.02
N LEU A 78 7.05 7.75 -3.81
CA LEU A 78 7.94 8.78 -4.35
C LEU A 78 9.35 8.65 -3.78
N VAL A 79 9.48 8.38 -2.48
CA VAL A 79 10.78 8.12 -1.86
C VAL A 79 11.42 6.87 -2.44
N ALA A 80 10.69 5.76 -2.59
CA ALA A 80 11.22 4.54 -3.19
C ALA A 80 11.65 4.72 -4.66
N GLN A 81 10.85 5.43 -5.45
CA GLN A 81 11.15 5.76 -6.84
C GLN A 81 12.35 6.69 -6.97
N GLY A 82 12.40 7.76 -6.18
CA GLY A 82 13.51 8.70 -6.15
C GLY A 82 14.80 7.99 -5.76
N LEU A 83 14.72 7.04 -4.83
CA LEU A 83 15.85 6.23 -4.41
C LEU A 83 16.33 5.27 -5.50
N LYS A 84 15.41 4.59 -6.20
CA LYS A 84 15.73 3.74 -7.35
C LYS A 84 16.38 4.54 -8.49
N LEU A 85 15.87 5.73 -8.77
CA LEU A 85 16.45 6.65 -9.76
C LEU A 85 17.84 7.11 -9.34
N ALA A 86 18.02 7.50 -8.08
CA ALA A 86 19.31 7.90 -7.54
C ALA A 86 20.34 6.78 -7.69
N ILE A 87 20.02 5.55 -7.30
CA ILE A 87 20.90 4.38 -7.47
C ILE A 87 21.30 4.20 -8.94
N ASN A 88 20.33 4.26 -9.86
CA ASN A 88 20.60 4.06 -11.29
C ASN A 88 21.55 5.14 -11.86
N LEU A 89 21.36 6.41 -11.48
CA LEU A 89 22.24 7.51 -11.89
C LEU A 89 23.64 7.40 -11.27
N LEU A 90 23.73 6.90 -10.04
CA LEU A 90 25.01 6.73 -9.35
C LEU A 90 25.81 5.58 -9.97
N ASN A 91 25.15 4.47 -10.35
CA ASN A 91 25.78 3.35 -11.02
C ASN A 91 26.33 3.76 -12.40
N SER A 92 25.66 4.67 -13.11
CA SER A 92 26.13 5.19 -14.40
C SER A 92 27.33 6.17 -14.32
N LYS A 93 27.81 6.55 -13.13
CA LYS A 93 28.90 7.53 -12.91
C LYS A 93 30.02 6.88 -12.07
N ASP A 94 30.84 6.04 -12.70
CA ASP A 94 32.02 5.36 -12.12
C ASP A 94 33.19 6.33 -11.87
N VAL A 95 33.11 7.14 -10.82
CA VAL A 95 34.27 7.83 -10.24
C VAL A 95 34.19 7.75 -8.70
N ASP A 96 35.18 7.10 -8.10
CA ASP A 96 35.46 6.91 -6.67
C ASP A 96 34.39 6.15 -5.83
N GLU A 97 34.39 4.83 -6.00
CA GLU A 97 33.54 3.82 -5.34
C GLU A 97 33.55 3.85 -3.79
N VAL A 98 34.70 4.16 -3.16
CA VAL A 98 34.88 3.92 -1.70
C VAL A 98 34.22 4.99 -0.82
N PHE A 99 34.24 6.26 -1.23
CA PHE A 99 33.65 7.36 -0.44
C PHE A 99 32.16 7.58 -0.76
N LYS A 100 31.77 7.34 -2.02
CA LYS A 100 30.39 7.47 -2.50
C LYS A 100 29.46 6.38 -1.95
N ALA A 101 29.97 5.15 -1.76
CA ALA A 101 29.22 4.03 -1.20
C ALA A 101 28.74 4.30 0.24
N HIS A 102 29.59 4.87 1.09
CA HIS A 102 29.25 5.08 2.51
C HIS A 102 28.20 6.20 2.72
N ILE A 103 28.26 7.29 1.95
CA ILE A 103 27.29 8.39 2.07
C ILE A 103 25.93 7.98 1.48
N ASN A 104 25.93 7.28 0.34
CA ASN A 104 24.67 6.78 -0.22
C ASN A 104 24.01 5.73 0.66
N LEU A 105 24.76 4.85 1.34
CA LEU A 105 24.16 3.85 2.20
C LEU A 105 23.32 4.47 3.33
N LYS A 106 23.76 5.60 3.91
CA LYS A 106 22.98 6.32 4.93
C LYS A 106 21.71 6.93 4.37
N VAL A 107 21.79 7.60 3.22
CA VAL A 107 20.63 8.21 2.55
C VAL A 107 19.65 7.15 2.04
N LEU A 108 20.18 6.05 1.48
CA LEU A 108 19.44 4.86 1.04
C LEU A 108 18.69 4.23 2.21
N ARG A 109 19.38 4.02 3.34
CA ARG A 109 18.80 3.44 4.55
C ARG A 109 17.73 4.36 5.14
N PHE A 110 17.98 5.67 5.23
CA PHE A 110 16.99 6.62 5.74
C PHE A 110 15.78 6.75 4.82
N GLY A 111 16.00 6.78 3.50
CA GLY A 111 14.95 6.81 2.48
C GLY A 111 14.10 5.54 2.50
N MET A 112 14.72 4.37 2.54
CA MET A 112 14.00 3.09 2.59
C MET A 112 13.25 2.92 3.92
N MET A 113 13.85 3.33 5.06
CA MET A 113 13.17 3.27 6.37
C MET A 113 12.02 4.28 6.46
N GLY A 114 12.20 5.49 5.94
CA GLY A 114 11.14 6.49 5.81
C GLY A 114 10.01 6.02 4.88
N SER A 115 10.36 5.37 3.77
CA SER A 115 9.39 4.75 2.86
C SER A 115 8.62 3.61 3.55
N ALA A 116 9.30 2.74 4.29
CA ALA A 116 8.66 1.64 5.03
C ALA A 116 7.70 2.16 6.12
N VAL A 117 8.12 3.15 6.91
CA VAL A 117 7.27 3.79 7.92
C VAL A 117 6.07 4.48 7.26
N GLY A 118 6.28 5.19 6.15
CA GLY A 118 5.20 5.80 5.38
C GLY A 118 4.18 4.75 4.90
N SER A 119 4.65 3.63 4.34
CA SER A 119 3.78 2.52 3.92
C SER A 119 3.00 1.92 5.09
N VAL A 120 3.63 1.73 6.25
CA VAL A 120 2.98 1.20 7.46
C VAL A 120 1.88 2.14 7.94
N MET A 121 2.17 3.44 8.04
CA MET A 121 1.18 4.45 8.42
C MET A 121 0.03 4.51 7.41
N GLY A 122 0.33 4.47 6.11
CA GLY A 122 -0.67 4.37 5.05
C GLY A 122 -1.59 3.17 5.23
N CYS A 123 -1.04 1.98 5.48
CA CYS A 123 -1.80 0.75 5.71
C CYS A 123 -2.73 0.85 6.92
N VAL A 124 -2.26 1.44 8.02
CA VAL A 124 -3.08 1.62 9.23
C VAL A 124 -4.26 2.56 8.96
N PHE A 125 -4.03 3.70 8.31
CA PHE A 125 -5.12 4.63 7.97
C PHE A 125 -6.11 4.04 6.95
N LEU A 126 -5.63 3.27 5.97
CA LEU A 126 -6.49 2.58 5.01
C LEU A 126 -7.35 1.51 5.73
N MET A 127 -6.76 0.73 6.63
CA MET A 127 -7.48 -0.23 7.47
C MET A 127 -8.60 0.44 8.27
N LEU A 128 -8.32 1.59 8.91
CA LEU A 128 -9.34 2.38 9.61
C LEU A 128 -10.45 2.89 8.68
N SER A 129 -10.10 3.31 7.46
CA SER A 129 -11.09 3.70 6.45
C SER A 129 -12.00 2.53 6.05
N MET A 130 -11.45 1.32 5.87
CA MET A 130 -12.22 0.13 5.55
C MET A 130 -13.15 -0.30 6.70
N VAL A 131 -12.75 -0.08 7.96
CA VAL A 131 -13.65 -0.28 9.11
C VAL A 131 -14.83 0.69 9.03
N ASN A 132 -14.60 1.97 8.74
CA ASN A 132 -15.68 2.95 8.56
C ASN A 132 -16.61 2.57 7.39
N VAL A 133 -16.08 2.01 6.29
CA VAL A 133 -16.88 1.48 5.17
C VAL A 133 -17.77 0.33 5.63
N ILE A 134 -17.23 -0.58 6.44
CA ILE A 134 -17.99 -1.68 7.03
C ILE A 134 -19.11 -1.14 7.91
N GLU A 135 -18.84 -0.15 8.76
CA GLU A 135 -19.87 0.46 9.61
C GLU A 135 -20.98 1.13 8.79
N ILE A 136 -20.64 1.81 7.68
CA ILE A 136 -21.63 2.41 6.77
C ILE A 136 -22.52 1.36 6.09
N ARG A 137 -21.97 0.19 5.74
CA ARG A 137 -22.72 -0.85 5.00
C ARG A 137 -23.48 -1.83 5.89
N LEU A 138 -22.89 -2.18 7.02
CA LEU A 138 -23.36 -3.26 7.91
C LEU A 138 -23.88 -2.73 9.25
N GLY A 139 -23.76 -1.42 9.52
CA GLY A 139 -24.18 -0.78 10.77
C GLY A 139 -23.05 -0.60 11.78
N MET A 140 -23.27 0.28 12.75
CA MET A 140 -22.29 0.61 13.80
C MET A 140 -21.87 -0.62 14.60
N LEU A 141 -20.57 -0.78 14.89
CA LEU A 141 -20.05 -1.90 15.70
C LEU A 141 -20.68 -1.97 17.10
N SER A 142 -21.09 -0.82 17.65
CA SER A 142 -21.78 -0.71 18.94
C SER A 142 -23.13 -1.45 18.97
N CYS A 143 -23.76 -1.68 17.82
CA CYS A 143 -25.01 -2.42 17.70
C CYS A 143 -24.81 -3.95 17.84
N GLY A 144 -23.56 -4.42 17.84
CA GLY A 144 -23.23 -5.83 18.08
C GLY A 144 -23.59 -6.77 16.92
N SER A 145 -23.74 -6.26 15.70
CA SER A 145 -24.02 -7.09 14.53
C SER A 145 -22.88 -8.08 14.30
N LYS A 146 -23.18 -9.39 14.40
CA LYS A 146 -22.19 -10.46 14.27
C LYS A 146 -21.45 -10.39 12.93
N SER A 147 -22.15 -10.01 11.86
CA SER A 147 -21.58 -9.86 10.52
C SER A 147 -20.56 -8.72 10.44
N ALA A 148 -20.87 -7.55 11.00
CA ALA A 148 -19.95 -6.41 11.03
C ALA A 148 -18.70 -6.73 11.85
N VAL A 149 -18.87 -7.30 13.05
CA VAL A 149 -17.77 -7.68 13.93
C VAL A 149 -16.88 -8.74 13.28
N HIS A 150 -17.47 -9.76 12.64
CA HIS A 150 -16.70 -10.79 11.96
C HIS A 150 -15.91 -10.24 10.76
N ALA A 151 -16.52 -9.35 9.97
CA ALA A 151 -15.86 -8.68 8.85
C ALA A 151 -14.66 -7.84 9.31
N VAL A 152 -14.85 -6.99 10.33
CA VAL A 152 -13.76 -6.18 10.90
C VAL A 152 -12.67 -7.06 11.49
N THR A 153 -13.03 -8.07 12.26
CA THR A 153 -12.04 -8.98 12.87
C THR A 153 -11.19 -9.68 11.81
N THR A 154 -11.82 -10.20 10.75
CA THR A 154 -11.12 -10.86 9.65
C THR A 154 -10.18 -9.88 8.94
N LEU A 155 -10.64 -8.66 8.66
CA LEU A 155 -9.84 -7.61 8.03
C LEU A 155 -8.62 -7.25 8.87
N LEU A 156 -8.80 -7.03 10.18
CA LEU A 156 -7.71 -6.71 11.10
C LEU A 156 -6.66 -7.83 11.14
N VAL A 157 -7.09 -9.09 11.29
CA VAL A 157 -6.17 -10.23 11.35
C VAL A 157 -5.37 -10.38 10.05
N LEU A 158 -6.01 -10.28 8.90
CA LEU A 158 -5.34 -10.42 7.60
C LEU A 158 -4.35 -9.28 7.34
N VAL A 159 -4.76 -8.03 7.56
CA VAL A 159 -3.89 -6.88 7.26
C VAL A 159 -2.76 -6.77 8.29
N SER A 160 -3.03 -7.02 9.58
CA SER A 160 -1.98 -7.01 10.61
C SER A 160 -0.96 -8.12 10.40
N SER A 161 -1.37 -9.33 10.04
CA SER A 161 -0.42 -10.42 9.74
C SER A 161 0.46 -10.10 8.54
N ALA A 162 -0.11 -9.54 7.47
CA ALA A 162 0.65 -9.06 6.31
C ALA A 162 1.64 -7.94 6.68
N LEU A 163 1.23 -6.99 7.52
CA LEU A 163 2.07 -5.88 7.97
C LEU A 163 3.24 -6.36 8.83
N ILE A 164 3.01 -7.34 9.71
CA ILE A 164 4.07 -7.96 10.52
C ILE A 164 5.08 -8.67 9.62
N PHE A 165 4.62 -9.42 8.62
CA PHE A 165 5.50 -10.07 7.65
C PHE A 165 6.33 -9.07 6.85
N TYR A 166 5.71 -7.98 6.38
CA TYR A 166 6.37 -6.88 5.69
C TYR A 166 7.45 -6.23 6.57
N LEU A 167 7.09 -5.85 7.80
CA LEU A 167 8.03 -5.25 8.76
C LEU A 167 9.19 -6.17 9.09
N SER A 168 8.92 -7.47 9.30
CA SER A 168 9.94 -8.47 9.59
C SER A 168 10.93 -8.60 8.44
N THR A 169 10.42 -8.66 7.20
CA THR A 169 11.25 -8.73 6.00
C THR A 169 12.07 -7.46 5.81
N ALA A 170 11.45 -6.29 6.00
CA ALA A 170 12.13 -5.01 5.91
C ALA A 170 13.27 -4.93 6.94
N ILE A 171 12.98 -5.20 8.23
CA ILE A 171 13.98 -5.19 9.31
C ILE A 171 15.11 -6.19 9.01
N TYR A 172 14.78 -7.40 8.55
CA TYR A 172 15.78 -8.41 8.19
C TYR A 172 16.72 -7.90 7.09
N ALA A 173 16.16 -7.35 6.00
CA ALA A 173 16.93 -6.78 4.89
C ALA A 173 17.74 -5.52 5.27
N PHE A 174 17.42 -4.88 6.41
CA PHE A 174 18.20 -3.76 6.93
C PHE A 174 19.28 -4.18 7.93
N MET A 175 19.07 -5.29 8.63
CA MET A 175 20.02 -5.82 9.59
C MET A 175 21.12 -6.67 8.93
N HIS A 176 20.82 -7.28 7.78
CA HIS A 176 21.71 -8.19 7.07
C HIS A 176 21.92 -7.74 5.62
#